data_AF-A0A672MSQ5-F1
#
_entry.id   AF-A0A672MSQ5-F1
#
_cell.length_a   1.000
_cell.length_b   1.000
_cell.length_c   1.000
_cell.angle_alpha   90.00
_cell.angle_beta   90.00
_cell.angle_gamma   90.00
#
_symmetry.space_group_name_H-M   'P 1'
#
loop_
_entity.id
_entity.type
_entity.pdbx_description
1 polymer ?
#
loop_
_entity_poly.entity_id
_entity_poly.type
_entity_poly.pdbx_seq_one_letter_code
_entity_poly.pdbx_strand_id
1 'polypeptide(L)'
;MPYKIAGITAMLQQSLEGLLIQGLQTSNIDIVRHCLRTYATIDKTRDAEALVGQVLVKPYMDEVIVEQFVKSNPNGFKMMYAKLLEFVPHHCRLLREVTGGAISSDKADIVPGYDFLVNSVWPEIIRGVEERVPSLFNPGNPDAFYERYTVSMDFVRKFERQCGSQASVKRLRAHACYQSFQNKWNLPVYFQLRFKEIAGSLENAISDGLEAAPGQSVYLAGSSYHLQVTEVLWSCVCRCWADQVYLPPLAHRFWKLTLQLISRYTSFLTEVLTKTPPPETSKDSIRPLPSSASSTSSRTSQDADSETGSPNVLSTKKLVFIAADVDKLQGQIPDISEMINAKLESIGFKNFAIVSEALQDSSASLSSCIPTLNSRMTQHLTERSIRFLKNASEVPRLYRRTNKEVPTRASAYMENALQPLHQLVTDSKKVVKDSIIQEWLRVTLSDCTHRYFETISDVLSSVRKMEESLKRLKQARKTTTTNTIGINAGPSDDSKIRLQLALDVEYLGEQIEKMGLQPSDITMFSSLLELVQEARDLASVEQTGS
;
A
#
# COMPACT_ATOMS: atom_id res chain seq x y z
N MET A 1 3.22 -53.90 59.68
CA MET A 1 2.11 -52.92 59.72
C MET A 1 1.88 -52.23 58.37
N PRO A 2 2.85 -51.60 57.69
CA PRO A 2 2.59 -50.86 56.44
C PRO A 2 2.07 -51.73 55.28
N TYR A 3 2.55 -52.97 55.15
CA TYR A 3 2.10 -53.91 54.11
C TYR A 3 0.64 -54.38 54.26
N LYS A 4 0.11 -54.48 55.49
CA LYS A 4 -1.30 -54.86 55.73
C LYS A 4 -2.26 -53.71 55.41
N ILE A 5 -1.85 -52.47 55.73
CA ILE A 5 -2.63 -51.26 55.43
C ILE A 5 -2.68 -51.03 53.92
N ALA A 6 -1.57 -51.21 53.21
CA ALA A 6 -1.52 -51.11 51.75
C ALA A 6 -2.45 -52.13 51.06
N GLY A 7 -2.49 -53.38 51.55
CA GLY A 7 -3.38 -54.42 51.00
C GLY A 7 -4.87 -54.12 51.22
N ILE A 8 -5.25 -53.60 52.39
CA ILE A 8 -6.65 -53.21 52.69
C ILE A 8 -7.08 -52.02 51.83
N THR A 9 -6.22 -51.01 51.68
CA THR A 9 -6.49 -49.86 50.81
C THR A 9 -6.65 -50.26 49.34
N ALA A 10 -5.86 -51.22 48.86
CA ALA A 10 -5.97 -51.75 47.50
C ALA A 10 -7.29 -52.51 47.28
N MET A 11 -7.69 -53.38 48.23
CA MET A 11 -8.98 -54.08 48.13
C MET A 11 -10.18 -53.13 48.21
N LEU A 12 -10.12 -52.12 49.08
CA LEU A 12 -11.16 -51.08 49.15
C LEU A 12 -11.24 -50.30 47.83
N GLN A 13 -10.10 -49.92 47.26
CA GLN A 13 -10.06 -49.22 45.98
C GLN A 13 -10.65 -50.08 44.85
N GLN A 14 -10.25 -51.35 44.73
CA GLN A 14 -10.79 -52.25 43.71
C GLN A 14 -12.30 -52.48 43.86
N SER A 15 -12.79 -52.57 45.09
CA SER A 15 -14.23 -52.68 45.38
C SER A 15 -14.98 -51.40 44.98
N LEU A 16 -14.45 -50.23 45.30
CA LEU A 16 -15.03 -48.95 44.90
C LEU A 16 -15.00 -48.75 43.38
N GLU A 17 -13.93 -49.16 42.71
CA GLU A 17 -13.83 -49.13 41.24
C GLU A 17 -14.93 -50.01 40.62
N GLY A 18 -15.09 -51.25 41.11
CA GLY A 18 -16.14 -52.16 40.66
C GLY A 18 -17.55 -51.59 40.87
N LEU A 19 -17.81 -51.00 42.04
CA LEU A 19 -19.11 -50.38 42.37
C LEU A 19 -19.39 -49.16 41.49
N LEU A 20 -18.40 -48.33 41.20
CA LEU A 20 -18.56 -47.16 40.33
C LEU A 20 -18.87 -47.60 38.90
N ILE A 21 -18.16 -48.60 38.37
CA ILE A 21 -18.40 -49.15 37.04
C ILE A 21 -19.80 -49.76 36.96
N GLN A 22 -20.19 -50.57 37.96
CA GLN A 22 -21.53 -51.15 38.03
C GLN A 22 -22.60 -50.06 38.03
N GLY A 23 -22.45 -49.04 38.88
CA GLY A 23 -23.39 -47.92 38.99
C GLY A 23 -23.56 -47.17 37.67
N LEU A 24 -22.46 -46.94 36.93
CA LEU A 24 -22.47 -46.31 35.61
C LEU A 24 -23.16 -47.19 34.55
N GLN A 25 -22.89 -48.51 34.55
CA GLN A 25 -23.50 -49.44 33.60
C GLN A 25 -25.01 -49.62 33.84
N THR A 26 -25.44 -49.71 35.10
CA THR A 26 -26.85 -49.86 35.46
C THR A 26 -27.60 -48.53 35.51
N SER A 27 -26.93 -47.40 35.24
CA SER A 27 -27.47 -46.04 35.38
C SER A 27 -28.13 -45.77 36.75
N ASN A 28 -27.57 -46.34 37.82
CA ASN A 28 -28.14 -46.25 39.17
C ASN A 28 -27.53 -45.07 39.92
N ILE A 29 -28.33 -44.01 40.11
CA ILE A 29 -27.93 -42.75 40.76
C ILE A 29 -27.46 -42.99 42.20
N ASP A 30 -28.13 -43.85 42.96
CA ASP A 30 -27.83 -44.05 44.38
C ASP A 30 -26.50 -44.77 44.59
N ILE A 31 -26.20 -45.78 43.76
CA ILE A 31 -24.90 -46.48 43.77
C ILE A 31 -23.77 -45.51 43.43
N VAL A 32 -23.93 -44.72 42.36
CA VAL A 32 -22.92 -43.73 41.95
C VAL A 32 -22.74 -42.66 43.04
N ARG A 33 -23.83 -42.14 43.60
CA ARG A 33 -23.79 -41.12 44.67
C ARG A 33 -23.07 -41.64 45.91
N HIS A 34 -23.42 -42.85 46.38
CA HIS A 34 -22.77 -43.44 47.55
C HIS A 34 -21.28 -43.68 47.29
N CYS A 35 -20.94 -44.24 46.13
CA CYS A 35 -19.56 -44.50 45.74
C CYS A 35 -18.72 -43.21 45.69
N LEU A 36 -19.22 -42.16 45.04
CA LEU A 36 -18.53 -40.87 44.97
C LEU A 36 -18.42 -40.19 46.34
N ARG A 37 -19.41 -40.33 47.23
CA ARG A 37 -19.27 -39.86 48.62
C ARG A 37 -18.14 -40.58 49.35
N THR A 38 -18.01 -41.89 49.16
CA THR A 38 -16.91 -42.66 49.77
C THR A 38 -15.56 -42.21 49.22
N TYR A 39 -15.42 -42.05 47.89
CA TYR A 39 -14.19 -41.52 47.28
C TYR A 39 -13.83 -40.12 47.79
N ALA A 40 -14.82 -39.23 47.94
CA ALA A 40 -14.60 -37.90 48.51
C ALA A 40 -14.18 -37.96 49.99
N THR A 41 -14.77 -38.86 50.78
CA THR A 41 -14.46 -39.03 52.21
C THR A 41 -13.04 -39.53 52.43
N ILE A 42 -12.50 -40.35 51.52
CA ILE A 42 -11.13 -40.87 51.58
C ILE A 42 -10.11 -40.03 50.79
N ASP A 43 -10.49 -38.82 50.33
CA ASP A 43 -9.66 -37.89 49.55
C ASP A 43 -9.07 -38.49 48.25
N LYS A 44 -9.80 -39.41 47.62
CA LYS A 44 -9.43 -40.06 46.34
C LYS A 44 -10.34 -39.64 45.19
N THR A 45 -10.75 -38.38 45.16
CA THR A 45 -11.64 -37.85 44.10
C THR A 45 -11.00 -37.97 42.72
N ARG A 46 -9.69 -37.73 42.60
CA ARG A 46 -8.93 -37.87 41.35
C ARG A 46 -8.90 -39.29 40.81
N ASP A 47 -8.85 -40.30 41.68
CA ASP A 47 -8.84 -41.71 41.26
C ASP A 47 -10.17 -42.07 40.60
N ALA A 48 -11.29 -41.59 41.17
CA ALA A 48 -12.62 -41.76 40.56
C ALA A 48 -12.75 -41.02 39.23
N GLU A 49 -12.24 -39.79 39.12
CA GLU A 49 -12.21 -39.03 37.86
C GLU A 49 -11.36 -39.74 36.79
N ALA A 50 -10.20 -40.27 37.16
CA ALA A 50 -9.36 -41.04 36.26
C ALA A 50 -10.04 -42.34 35.80
N LEU A 51 -10.72 -43.04 36.71
CA LEU A 51 -11.46 -44.26 36.38
C LEU A 51 -12.59 -43.96 35.39
N VAL A 52 -13.38 -42.91 35.62
CA VAL A 52 -14.42 -42.47 34.68
C VAL A 52 -13.82 -42.13 33.32
N GLY A 53 -12.68 -41.43 33.30
CA GLY A 53 -11.93 -41.16 32.06
C GLY A 53 -11.60 -42.44 31.30
N GLN A 54 -11.07 -43.45 31.99
CA GLN A 54 -10.63 -44.70 31.36
C GLN A 54 -11.78 -45.62 30.92
N VAL A 55 -12.83 -45.75 31.72
CA VAL A 55 -13.89 -46.75 31.49
C VAL A 55 -15.05 -46.21 30.68
N LEU A 56 -15.40 -44.93 30.86
CA LEU A 56 -16.55 -44.32 30.21
C LEU A 56 -16.15 -43.44 29.02
N VAL A 57 -15.15 -42.57 29.20
CA VAL A 57 -14.80 -41.56 28.19
C VAL A 57 -13.94 -42.15 27.08
N LYS A 58 -12.82 -42.77 27.44
CA LYS A 58 -11.81 -43.26 26.50
C LYS A 58 -12.38 -44.17 25.39
N PRO A 59 -13.25 -45.16 25.66
CA PRO A 59 -13.77 -46.04 24.60
C PRO A 59 -14.54 -45.27 23.52
N TYR A 60 -15.35 -44.28 23.92
CA TYR A 60 -16.06 -43.42 22.97
C TYR A 60 -15.11 -42.52 22.18
N MET A 61 -14.10 -41.95 22.84
CA MET A 61 -13.08 -41.14 22.15
C MET A 61 -12.26 -41.98 21.16
N ASP A 62 -12.03 -43.25 21.48
CA ASP A 62 -11.35 -44.20 20.62
C ASP A 62 -12.14 -44.53 19.36
N GLU A 63 -13.46 -44.61 19.46
CA GLU A 63 -14.36 -44.82 18.33
C GLU A 63 -14.51 -43.58 17.43
N VAL A 64 -14.58 -42.38 18.04
CA VAL A 64 -14.88 -41.14 17.32
C VAL A 64 -13.63 -40.50 16.68
N ILE A 65 -12.48 -40.55 17.35
CA ILE A 65 -11.27 -39.85 16.91
C ILE A 65 -10.46 -40.75 15.98
N VAL A 66 -10.88 -40.80 14.71
CA VAL A 66 -10.27 -41.66 13.68
C VAL A 66 -9.67 -40.81 12.56
N GLU A 67 -8.34 -40.91 12.35
CA GLU A 67 -7.64 -40.07 11.37
C GLU A 67 -8.13 -40.30 9.92
N GLN A 68 -8.42 -41.55 9.57
CA GLN A 68 -8.91 -41.92 8.23
C GLN A 68 -10.24 -41.24 7.93
N PHE A 69 -11.18 -41.25 8.88
CA PHE A 69 -12.48 -40.58 8.74
C PHE A 69 -12.31 -39.07 8.52
N VAL A 70 -11.36 -38.46 9.24
CA VAL A 70 -11.07 -37.03 9.13
C VAL A 70 -10.45 -36.67 7.78
N LYS A 71 -9.55 -37.51 7.25
CA LYS A 71 -8.89 -37.30 5.96
C LYS A 71 -9.80 -37.56 4.76
N SER A 72 -10.70 -38.55 4.84
CA SER A 72 -11.57 -38.94 3.72
C SER A 72 -12.77 -38.03 3.52
N ASN A 73 -13.06 -37.12 4.46
CA ASN A 73 -14.22 -36.23 4.38
C ASN A 73 -13.80 -34.75 4.41
N PRO A 74 -14.32 -33.90 3.50
CA PRO A 74 -13.96 -32.48 3.46
C PRO A 74 -14.34 -31.72 4.74
N ASN A 75 -15.38 -32.17 5.47
CA ASN A 75 -15.79 -31.62 6.76
C ASN A 75 -15.46 -32.55 7.95
N GLY A 76 -14.51 -33.47 7.78
CA GLY A 76 -14.20 -34.52 8.77
C GLY A 76 -13.92 -33.98 10.17
N PHE A 77 -13.13 -32.91 10.28
CA PHE A 77 -12.82 -32.26 11.57
C PHE A 77 -14.07 -31.66 12.25
N LYS A 78 -14.91 -30.94 11.50
CA LYS A 78 -16.14 -30.34 12.05
C LYS A 78 -17.10 -31.41 12.57
N MET A 79 -17.26 -32.50 11.82
CA MET A 79 -18.11 -33.63 12.22
C MET A 79 -17.56 -34.37 13.44
N MET A 80 -16.24 -34.63 13.47
CA MET A 80 -15.59 -35.22 14.63
C MET A 80 -15.82 -34.36 15.89
N TYR A 81 -15.56 -33.06 15.83
CA TYR A 81 -15.79 -32.17 16.97
C TYR A 81 -17.27 -32.07 17.38
N ALA A 82 -18.20 -32.13 16.44
CA ALA A 82 -19.63 -32.19 16.77
C ALA A 82 -19.97 -33.46 17.59
N LYS A 83 -19.51 -34.63 17.16
CA LYS A 83 -19.68 -35.90 17.90
C LYS A 83 -19.01 -35.90 19.27
N LEU A 84 -17.86 -35.24 19.40
CA LEU A 84 -17.18 -35.07 20.70
C LEU A 84 -17.99 -34.18 21.64
N LEU A 85 -18.61 -33.11 21.14
CA LEU A 85 -19.48 -32.22 21.94
C LEU A 85 -20.78 -32.89 22.37
N GLU A 86 -21.26 -33.89 21.63
CA GLU A 86 -22.44 -34.68 21.99
C GLU A 86 -22.17 -35.62 23.17
N PHE A 87 -20.91 -35.91 23.49
CA PHE A 87 -20.59 -36.85 24.56
C PHE A 87 -21.15 -36.41 25.92
N VAL A 88 -20.88 -35.17 26.33
CA VAL A 88 -21.27 -34.67 27.67
C VAL A 88 -22.80 -34.63 27.84
N PRO A 89 -23.61 -34.09 26.89
CA PRO A 89 -25.06 -34.13 27.00
C PRO A 89 -25.69 -35.53 27.00
N HIS A 90 -25.06 -36.54 26.41
CA HIS A 90 -25.66 -37.87 26.28
C HIS A 90 -25.15 -38.87 27.34
N HIS A 91 -23.85 -38.86 27.63
CA HIS A 91 -23.20 -39.89 28.44
C HIS A 91 -22.81 -39.42 29.85
N CYS A 92 -22.77 -38.11 30.12
CA CYS A 92 -22.41 -37.58 31.45
C CYS A 92 -23.62 -37.11 32.29
N ARG A 93 -24.87 -37.38 31.88
CA ARG A 93 -26.08 -36.91 32.59
C ARG A 93 -26.10 -37.33 34.05
N LEU A 94 -25.90 -38.63 34.30
CA LEU A 94 -25.86 -39.23 35.63
C LEU A 94 -24.81 -38.57 36.54
N LEU A 95 -23.58 -38.41 36.04
CA LEU A 95 -22.49 -37.78 36.79
C LEU A 95 -22.75 -36.29 37.07
N ARG A 96 -23.39 -35.58 36.13
CA ARG A 96 -23.78 -34.18 36.32
C ARG A 96 -24.90 -34.03 37.34
N GLU A 97 -25.84 -34.96 37.38
CA GLU A 97 -26.91 -34.97 38.37
C GLU A 97 -26.36 -35.18 39.78
N VAL A 98 -25.44 -36.12 39.95
CA VAL A 98 -24.83 -36.45 41.25
C VAL A 98 -23.89 -35.35 41.77
N THR A 99 -23.20 -34.62 40.88
CA THR A 99 -22.20 -33.61 41.25
C THR A 99 -22.68 -32.15 41.16
N GLY A 100 -23.98 -31.93 40.91
CA GLY A 100 -24.58 -30.60 40.91
C GLY A 100 -24.32 -29.78 39.63
N GLY A 101 -24.00 -30.45 38.52
CA GLY A 101 -23.81 -29.86 37.19
C GLY A 101 -25.10 -29.63 36.39
N ALA A 102 -26.27 -29.87 37.00
CA ALA A 102 -27.61 -29.65 36.43
C ALA A 102 -28.50 -28.84 37.40
N ILE A 103 -29.50 -28.14 36.85
CA ILE A 103 -30.41 -27.20 37.55
C ILE A 103 -31.50 -27.97 38.34
N SER A 104 -31.14 -29.00 39.13
CA SER A 104 -32.10 -29.71 39.97
C SER A 104 -32.27 -29.04 41.35
N SER A 105 -33.51 -29.09 41.84
CA SER A 105 -34.07 -28.26 42.91
C SER A 105 -33.66 -28.62 44.34
N ASP A 106 -32.86 -29.68 44.54
CA ASP A 106 -32.47 -30.13 45.88
C ASP A 106 -30.95 -30.08 46.07
N LYS A 107 -30.47 -28.95 46.61
CA LYS A 107 -29.05 -28.75 46.98
C LYS A 107 -28.54 -29.73 48.04
N ALA A 108 -29.42 -30.48 48.70
CA ALA A 108 -29.12 -31.30 49.86
C ALA A 108 -28.39 -32.61 49.54
N ASP A 109 -28.45 -33.11 48.29
CA ASP A 109 -27.98 -34.47 47.95
C ASP A 109 -26.84 -34.50 46.91
N ILE A 110 -26.18 -33.36 46.68
CA ILE A 110 -25.03 -33.21 45.77
C ILE A 110 -23.75 -33.75 46.42
N VAL A 111 -22.89 -34.40 45.63
CA VAL A 111 -21.54 -34.79 46.03
C VAL A 111 -20.53 -33.75 45.51
N PRO A 112 -20.03 -32.84 46.37
CA PRO A 112 -19.07 -31.83 45.97
C PRO A 112 -17.68 -32.43 45.76
N GLY A 113 -16.79 -31.67 45.11
CA GLY A 113 -15.37 -32.02 44.99
C GLY A 113 -14.95 -32.63 43.64
N TYR A 114 -15.89 -32.81 42.72
CA TYR A 114 -15.65 -33.39 41.39
C TYR A 114 -15.81 -32.38 40.26
N ASP A 115 -14.98 -32.51 39.23
CA ASP A 115 -15.13 -31.86 37.93
C ASP A 115 -14.79 -32.85 36.81
N PHE A 116 -15.67 -33.83 36.60
CA PHE A 116 -15.51 -34.86 35.58
C PHE A 116 -15.32 -34.29 34.17
N LEU A 117 -15.89 -33.12 33.86
CA LEU A 117 -15.70 -32.50 32.54
C LEU A 117 -14.24 -32.07 32.35
N VAL A 118 -13.63 -31.46 33.37
CA VAL A 118 -12.26 -30.95 33.31
C VAL A 118 -11.23 -32.05 33.52
N ASN A 119 -11.48 -32.97 34.45
CA ASN A 119 -10.47 -33.94 34.91
C ASN A 119 -10.62 -35.32 34.25
N SER A 120 -11.77 -35.64 33.64
CA SER A 120 -12.00 -36.93 32.96
C SER A 120 -12.26 -36.77 31.47
N VAL A 121 -13.18 -35.87 31.08
CA VAL A 121 -13.62 -35.77 29.68
C VAL A 121 -12.59 -35.04 28.81
N TRP A 122 -12.22 -33.83 29.22
CA TRP A 122 -11.28 -33.01 28.46
C TRP A 122 -9.91 -33.67 28.22
N PRO A 123 -9.25 -34.29 29.21
CA PRO A 123 -7.93 -34.88 29.02
C PRO A 123 -7.97 -36.04 28.01
N GLU A 124 -9.02 -36.87 28.05
CA GLU A 124 -9.20 -37.99 27.12
C GLU A 124 -9.48 -37.53 25.69
N ILE A 125 -10.29 -36.47 25.51
CA ILE A 125 -10.50 -35.87 24.19
C ILE A 125 -9.17 -35.35 23.63
N ILE A 126 -8.47 -34.51 24.39
CA ILE A 126 -7.25 -33.86 23.91
C ILE A 126 -6.16 -34.89 23.63
N ARG A 127 -5.95 -35.86 24.52
CA ARG A 127 -4.99 -36.94 24.30
C ARG A 127 -5.34 -37.72 23.02
N GLY A 128 -6.60 -38.08 22.83
CA GLY A 128 -7.05 -38.77 21.62
C GLY A 128 -6.79 -37.96 20.34
N VAL A 129 -7.11 -36.66 20.34
CA VAL A 129 -6.87 -35.77 19.19
C VAL A 129 -5.37 -35.63 18.92
N GLU A 130 -4.58 -35.45 19.97
CA GLU A 130 -3.14 -35.26 19.89
C GLU A 130 -2.38 -36.50 19.38
N GLU A 131 -2.79 -37.69 19.81
CA GLU A 131 -2.14 -38.96 19.45
C GLU A 131 -2.59 -39.47 18.07
N ARG A 132 -3.89 -39.37 17.76
CA ARG A 132 -4.46 -39.96 16.54
C ARG A 132 -4.59 -39.00 15.38
N VAL A 133 -4.59 -37.69 15.62
CA VAL A 133 -4.73 -36.69 14.56
C VAL A 133 -3.62 -35.64 14.63
N PRO A 134 -2.33 -36.04 14.62
CA PRO A 134 -1.22 -35.08 14.69
C PRO A 134 -1.18 -34.14 13.47
N SER A 135 -1.72 -34.59 12.34
CA SER A 135 -1.84 -33.80 11.11
C SER A 135 -2.71 -32.54 11.27
N LEU A 136 -3.56 -32.47 12.30
CA LEU A 136 -4.36 -31.28 12.65
C LEU A 136 -3.50 -30.03 12.85
N PHE A 137 -2.34 -30.18 13.50
CA PHE A 137 -1.49 -29.07 13.94
C PHE A 137 -0.44 -28.65 12.89
N ASN A 138 -0.40 -29.31 11.72
CA ASN A 138 0.63 -29.06 10.71
C ASN A 138 0.47 -27.66 10.08
N PRO A 139 1.46 -26.76 10.21
CA PRO A 139 1.37 -25.41 9.64
C PRO A 139 1.74 -25.33 8.15
N GLY A 140 2.19 -26.43 7.52
CA GLY A 140 2.77 -26.40 6.16
C GLY A 140 1.85 -25.87 5.05
N ASN A 141 0.53 -25.95 5.25
CA ASN A 141 -0.44 -25.25 4.41
C ASN A 141 -1.20 -24.23 5.29
N PRO A 142 -1.03 -22.92 5.08
CA PRO A 142 -1.59 -21.91 5.95
C PRO A 142 -3.12 -21.81 5.84
N ASP A 143 -3.72 -22.02 4.66
CA ASP A 143 -5.18 -22.01 4.50
C ASP A 143 -5.83 -23.16 5.28
N ALA A 144 -5.27 -24.36 5.15
CA ALA A 144 -5.72 -25.53 5.90
C ALA A 144 -5.48 -25.37 7.41
N PHE A 145 -4.34 -24.79 7.81
CA PHE A 145 -4.05 -24.49 9.21
C PHE A 145 -5.06 -23.51 9.81
N TYR A 146 -5.40 -22.43 9.07
CA TYR A 146 -6.41 -21.47 9.49
C TYR A 146 -7.77 -22.15 9.75
N GLU A 147 -8.23 -22.97 8.81
CA GLU A 147 -9.53 -23.63 8.94
C GLU A 147 -9.54 -24.57 10.15
N ARG A 148 -8.52 -25.42 10.27
CA ARG A 148 -8.37 -26.38 11.37
C ARG A 148 -8.29 -25.67 12.72
N TYR A 149 -7.50 -24.60 12.82
CA TYR A 149 -7.38 -23.78 14.03
C TYR A 149 -8.74 -23.18 14.41
N THR A 150 -9.42 -22.56 13.44
CA THR A 150 -10.71 -21.88 13.67
C THR A 150 -11.78 -22.85 14.16
N VAL A 151 -11.91 -24.00 13.50
CA VAL A 151 -12.85 -25.06 13.89
C VAL A 151 -12.51 -25.60 15.28
N SER A 152 -11.22 -25.78 15.59
CA SER A 152 -10.76 -26.26 16.89
C SER A 152 -11.06 -25.27 18.01
N MET A 153 -10.85 -23.97 17.78
CA MET A 153 -11.15 -22.94 18.77
C MET A 153 -12.66 -22.75 18.98
N ASP A 154 -13.47 -22.95 17.94
CA ASP A 154 -14.93 -23.01 18.09
C ASP A 154 -15.37 -24.22 18.93
N PHE A 155 -14.75 -25.39 18.71
CA PHE A 155 -14.94 -26.57 19.57
C PHE A 155 -14.59 -26.26 21.03
N VAL A 156 -13.42 -25.67 21.31
CA VAL A 156 -13.01 -25.30 22.68
C VAL A 156 -14.04 -24.37 23.32
N ARG A 157 -14.48 -23.33 22.61
CA ARG A 157 -15.50 -22.39 23.10
C ARG A 157 -16.83 -23.09 23.41
N LYS A 158 -17.25 -24.03 22.56
CA LYS A 158 -18.48 -24.81 22.77
C LYS A 158 -18.35 -25.76 23.96
N PHE A 159 -17.19 -26.37 24.15
CA PHE A 159 -16.91 -27.22 25.30
C PHE A 159 -16.89 -26.41 26.61
N GLU A 160 -16.27 -25.22 26.62
CA GLU A 160 -16.28 -24.32 27.79
C GLU A 160 -17.70 -23.94 28.21
N ARG A 161 -18.65 -23.81 27.26
CA ARG A 161 -20.07 -23.54 27.55
C ARG A 161 -20.78 -24.73 28.22
N GLN A 162 -20.23 -25.94 28.13
CA GLN A 162 -20.78 -27.12 28.80
C GLN A 162 -20.32 -27.22 30.27
N CYS A 163 -19.31 -26.45 30.68
CA CYS A 163 -18.88 -26.37 32.08
C CYS A 163 -20.00 -25.79 32.96
N GLY A 164 -20.26 -26.43 34.11
CA GLY A 164 -21.36 -26.05 35.01
C GLY A 164 -21.18 -24.74 35.78
N SER A 165 -19.99 -24.12 35.72
CA SER A 165 -19.70 -22.85 36.42
C SER A 165 -18.47 -22.14 35.86
N GLN A 166 -18.35 -20.84 36.11
CA GLN A 166 -17.16 -20.07 35.75
C GLN A 166 -15.89 -20.55 36.47
N ALA A 167 -16.03 -21.13 37.66
CA ALA A 167 -14.91 -21.75 38.37
C ALA A 167 -14.38 -23.00 37.62
N SER A 168 -15.29 -23.81 37.05
CA SER A 168 -14.92 -24.96 36.21
C SER A 168 -14.23 -24.50 34.93
N VAL A 169 -14.73 -23.45 34.25
CA VAL A 169 -14.04 -22.88 33.07
C VAL A 169 -12.62 -22.40 33.40
N LYS A 170 -12.43 -21.75 34.56
CA LYS A 170 -11.09 -21.33 35.01
C LYS A 170 -10.17 -22.53 35.24
N ARG A 171 -10.67 -23.61 35.86
CA ARG A 171 -9.91 -24.86 36.04
C ARG A 171 -9.58 -25.53 34.71
N LEU A 172 -10.53 -25.56 33.77
CA LEU A 172 -10.32 -26.09 32.41
C LEU A 172 -9.16 -25.37 31.71
N ARG A 173 -9.17 -24.04 31.69
CA ARG A 173 -8.10 -23.24 31.06
C ARG A 173 -6.75 -23.38 31.76
N ALA A 174 -6.76 -23.67 33.06
CA ALA A 174 -5.55 -23.95 33.85
C ALA A 174 -5.05 -25.40 33.72
N HIS A 175 -5.86 -26.30 33.15
CA HIS A 175 -5.53 -27.72 33.05
C HIS A 175 -4.36 -27.96 32.07
N ALA A 176 -3.46 -28.87 32.40
CA ALA A 176 -2.25 -29.16 31.62
C ALA A 176 -2.57 -29.54 30.16
N CYS A 177 -3.56 -30.41 29.94
CA CYS A 177 -4.00 -30.78 28.58
C CYS A 177 -4.56 -29.58 27.78
N TYR A 178 -5.22 -28.62 28.43
CA TYR A 178 -5.68 -27.41 27.74
C TYR A 178 -4.49 -26.58 27.25
N GLN A 179 -3.49 -26.38 28.12
CA GLN A 179 -2.27 -25.66 27.76
C GLN A 179 -1.46 -26.39 26.69
N SER A 180 -1.32 -27.72 26.79
CA SER A 180 -0.69 -28.56 25.77
C SER A 180 -1.35 -28.36 24.41
N PHE A 181 -2.69 -28.48 24.35
CA PHE A 181 -3.45 -28.30 23.12
C PHE A 181 -3.21 -26.94 22.48
N GLN A 182 -3.23 -25.87 23.29
CA GLN A 182 -2.96 -24.52 22.80
C GLN A 182 -1.52 -24.35 22.30
N ASN A 183 -0.54 -24.91 23.01
CA ASN A 183 0.87 -24.81 22.66
C ASN A 183 1.25 -25.60 21.40
N LYS A 184 0.48 -26.63 21.01
CA LYS A 184 0.70 -27.36 19.75
C LYS A 184 0.40 -26.53 18.50
N TRP A 185 -0.42 -25.49 18.62
CA TRP A 185 -0.67 -24.56 17.52
C TRP A 185 0.52 -23.63 17.34
N ASN A 186 1.37 -23.91 16.35
CA ASN A 186 2.52 -23.07 16.03
C ASN A 186 2.10 -21.81 15.25
N LEU A 187 1.41 -20.90 15.93
CA LEU A 187 0.99 -19.61 15.41
C LEU A 187 2.15 -18.76 14.87
N PRO A 188 3.37 -18.79 15.46
CA PRO A 188 4.53 -18.12 14.88
C PRO A 188 4.88 -18.59 13.46
N VAL A 189 4.90 -19.91 13.22
CA VAL A 189 5.20 -20.46 11.89
C VAL A 189 4.08 -20.15 10.90
N TYR A 190 2.82 -20.26 11.33
CA TYR A 190 1.68 -19.82 10.49
C TYR A 190 1.85 -18.36 10.04
N PHE A 191 2.14 -17.46 10.98
CA PHE A 191 2.36 -16.05 10.64
C PHE A 191 3.56 -15.87 9.72
N GLN A 192 4.66 -16.62 9.91
CA GLN A 192 5.83 -16.52 9.05
C GLN A 192 5.52 -16.90 7.59
N LEU A 193 4.70 -17.93 7.37
CA LEU A 193 4.25 -18.32 6.03
C LEU A 193 3.37 -17.23 5.40
N ARG A 194 2.40 -16.70 6.15
CA ARG A 194 1.55 -15.58 5.69
C ARG A 194 2.34 -14.30 5.44
N PHE A 195 3.33 -14.00 6.28
CA PHE A 195 4.23 -12.87 6.08
C PHE A 195 4.99 -13.02 4.76
N LYS A 196 5.58 -14.20 4.50
CA LYS A 196 6.32 -14.45 3.26
C LYS A 196 5.42 -14.36 2.03
N GLU A 197 4.19 -14.87 2.11
CA GLU A 197 3.18 -14.77 1.06
C GLU A 197 2.84 -13.29 0.75
N ILE A 198 2.45 -12.53 1.78
CA ILE A 198 1.95 -11.16 1.65
C ILE A 198 3.10 -10.18 1.33
N ALA A 199 4.14 -10.13 2.16
CA ALA A 199 5.26 -9.22 1.96
C ALA A 199 6.07 -9.61 0.71
N GLY A 200 6.21 -10.90 0.41
CA GLY A 200 6.88 -11.37 -0.80
C GLY A 200 6.17 -10.92 -2.08
N SER A 201 4.84 -10.89 -2.08
CA SER A 201 4.08 -10.33 -3.21
C SER A 201 4.42 -8.86 -3.46
N LEU A 202 4.53 -8.06 -2.40
CA LEU A 202 4.91 -6.65 -2.51
C LEU A 202 6.36 -6.48 -2.99
N GLU A 203 7.30 -7.26 -2.45
CA GLU A 203 8.71 -7.19 -2.88
C GLU A 203 8.90 -7.59 -4.35
N ASN A 204 8.14 -8.56 -4.85
CA ASN A 204 8.14 -8.91 -6.26
C ASN A 204 7.66 -7.73 -7.12
N ALA A 205 6.52 -7.12 -6.75
CA ALA A 205 5.99 -5.96 -7.47
C ALA A 205 6.92 -4.74 -7.41
N ILE A 206 7.62 -4.53 -6.28
CA ILE A 206 8.67 -3.51 -6.15
C ILE A 206 9.85 -3.80 -7.09
N SER A 207 10.23 -5.08 -7.24
CA SER A 207 11.32 -5.50 -8.14
C SER A 207 10.97 -5.28 -9.61
N ASP A 208 9.71 -5.45 -9.97
CA ASP A 208 9.18 -5.14 -11.32
C ASP A 208 9.13 -3.62 -11.58
N GLY A 209 9.11 -2.80 -10.52
CA GLY A 209 9.21 -1.35 -10.59
C GLY A 209 7.87 -0.65 -10.84
N LEU A 210 7.89 0.41 -11.64
CA LEU A 210 6.72 1.25 -11.93
C LEU A 210 5.99 0.81 -13.20
N GLU A 211 5.52 -0.44 -13.19
CA GLU A 211 4.69 -0.99 -14.26
C GLU A 211 3.23 -0.58 -14.11
N ALA A 212 2.56 -0.39 -15.25
CA ALA A 212 1.14 -0.03 -15.27
C ALA A 212 0.31 -1.22 -14.77
N ALA A 213 -0.68 -0.95 -13.92
CA ALA A 213 -1.63 -1.96 -13.49
C ALA A 213 -2.43 -2.49 -14.70
N PRO A 214 -2.69 -3.80 -14.79
CA PRO A 214 -3.59 -4.34 -15.79
C PRO A 214 -4.97 -3.75 -15.52
N GLY A 215 -5.46 -2.92 -16.44
CA GLY A 215 -6.77 -2.28 -16.30
C GLY A 215 -7.85 -3.32 -15.98
N GLN A 216 -8.48 -3.19 -14.82
CA GLN A 216 -9.46 -4.10 -14.20
C GLN A 216 -8.90 -5.41 -13.64
N SER A 217 -8.49 -5.37 -12.37
CA SER A 217 -8.63 -6.53 -11.48
C SER A 217 -10.11 -6.80 -11.23
N VAL A 218 -10.57 -7.96 -11.72
CA VAL A 218 -11.95 -8.47 -11.62
C VAL A 218 -12.39 -8.75 -10.17
N TYR A 219 -11.50 -8.60 -9.17
CA TYR A 219 -11.76 -9.04 -7.80
C TYR A 219 -12.05 -7.93 -6.78
N LEU A 220 -11.88 -6.64 -7.13
CA LEU A 220 -12.16 -5.54 -6.21
C LEU A 220 -12.89 -4.41 -6.96
N ALA A 221 -14.22 -4.48 -6.96
CA ALA A 221 -15.07 -3.40 -7.45
C ALA A 221 -14.81 -2.12 -6.63
N GLY A 222 -14.03 -1.18 -7.17
CA GLY A 222 -13.97 0.21 -6.67
C GLY A 222 -12.62 0.90 -6.67
N SER A 223 -11.49 0.20 -6.65
CA SER A 223 -10.17 0.83 -6.44
C SER A 223 -9.11 0.39 -7.44
N SER A 224 -9.30 0.73 -8.73
CA SER A 224 -8.21 0.59 -9.72
C SER A 224 -7.12 1.61 -9.42
N TYR A 225 -5.90 1.15 -9.19
CA TYR A 225 -4.70 1.98 -9.17
C TYR A 225 -4.11 2.05 -10.58
N HIS A 226 -3.20 2.99 -10.82
CA HIS A 226 -2.52 3.11 -12.12
C HIS A 226 -1.23 2.27 -12.15
N LEU A 227 -0.59 2.08 -10.99
CA LEU A 227 0.64 1.31 -10.83
C LEU A 227 0.35 -0.05 -10.18
N GLN A 228 0.92 -1.11 -10.76
CA GLN A 228 0.79 -2.47 -10.26
C GLN A 228 1.27 -2.60 -8.81
N VAL A 229 2.39 -1.95 -8.47
CA VAL A 229 2.96 -1.99 -7.13
C VAL A 229 2.03 -1.39 -6.07
N THR A 230 1.27 -0.35 -6.41
CA THR A 230 0.30 0.26 -5.48
C THR A 230 -0.94 -0.61 -5.31
N GLU A 231 -1.42 -1.22 -6.40
CA GLU A 231 -2.51 -2.19 -6.32
C GLU A 231 -2.15 -3.39 -5.44
N VAL A 232 -0.94 -3.94 -5.62
CA VAL A 232 -0.43 -5.05 -4.81
C VAL A 232 -0.28 -4.64 -3.36
N LEU A 233 0.23 -3.43 -3.06
CA LEU A 233 0.28 -2.91 -1.69
C LEU A 233 -1.11 -2.92 -1.04
N TRP A 234 -2.11 -2.34 -1.71
CA TRP A 234 -3.47 -2.28 -1.20
C TRP A 234 -4.03 -3.68 -0.93
N SER A 235 -3.87 -4.59 -1.90
CA SER A 235 -4.26 -6.00 -1.76
C SER A 235 -3.58 -6.66 -0.55
N CYS A 236 -2.28 -6.45 -0.35
CA CYS A 236 -1.53 -6.97 0.79
C CYS A 236 -2.04 -6.44 2.14
N VAL A 237 -2.37 -5.15 2.22
CA VAL A 237 -2.96 -4.53 3.42
C VAL A 237 -4.32 -5.15 3.72
N CYS A 238 -5.22 -5.22 2.74
CA CYS A 238 -6.53 -5.88 2.92
C CYS A 238 -6.36 -7.35 3.31
N ARG A 239 -5.42 -8.07 2.69
CA ARG A 239 -5.16 -9.49 2.94
C ARG A 239 -4.73 -9.77 4.39
N CYS A 240 -4.03 -8.84 5.05
CA CYS A 240 -3.66 -8.96 6.47
C CYS A 240 -4.87 -9.11 7.39
N TRP A 241 -6.01 -8.53 7.00
CA TRP A 241 -7.22 -8.44 7.81
C TRP A 241 -8.40 -9.22 7.22
N ALA A 242 -8.18 -9.87 6.07
CA ALA A 242 -9.16 -10.70 5.41
C ALA A 242 -9.54 -11.92 6.25
N ASP A 243 -10.80 -12.31 6.13
CA ASP A 243 -11.25 -13.61 6.61
C ASP A 243 -10.45 -14.70 5.89
N GLN A 244 -10.20 -15.82 6.57
CA GLN A 244 -9.30 -16.90 6.12
C GLN A 244 -7.79 -16.64 6.24
N VAL A 245 -7.37 -15.44 6.64
CA VAL A 245 -5.96 -15.14 6.99
C VAL A 245 -5.82 -14.66 8.42
N TYR A 246 -6.62 -13.68 8.79
CA TYR A 246 -6.51 -13.03 10.08
C TYR A 246 -6.86 -13.99 11.23
N LEU A 247 -5.92 -14.20 12.15
CA LEU A 247 -6.16 -14.91 13.39
C LEU A 247 -6.12 -13.93 14.58
N PRO A 248 -7.15 -13.87 15.43
CA PRO A 248 -7.22 -12.95 16.56
C PRO A 248 -5.98 -12.91 17.47
N PRO A 249 -5.34 -14.05 17.86
CA PRO A 249 -4.14 -14.01 18.70
C PRO A 249 -2.92 -13.36 18.02
N LEU A 250 -2.95 -13.24 16.68
CA LEU A 250 -1.89 -12.68 15.87
C LEU A 250 -2.16 -11.23 15.44
N ALA A 251 -3.20 -10.58 16.00
CA ALA A 251 -3.58 -9.21 15.66
C ALA A 251 -2.40 -8.23 15.70
N HIS A 252 -1.58 -8.30 16.76
CA HIS A 252 -0.38 -7.46 16.91
C HIS A 252 0.64 -7.65 15.78
N ARG A 253 0.75 -8.87 15.21
CA ARG A 253 1.68 -9.16 14.12
C ARG A 253 1.16 -8.70 12.76
N PHE A 254 -0.13 -8.90 12.48
CA PHE A 254 -0.77 -8.39 11.26
C PHE A 254 -0.82 -6.86 11.24
N TRP A 255 -1.05 -6.26 12.40
CA TRP A 255 -0.91 -4.81 12.59
C TRP A 255 0.50 -4.32 12.26
N LYS A 256 1.53 -4.94 12.86
CA LYS A 256 2.92 -4.62 12.54
C LYS A 256 3.20 -4.77 11.04
N LEU A 257 2.75 -5.86 10.41
CA LEU A 257 2.93 -6.09 8.98
C LEU A 257 2.27 -4.99 8.13
N THR A 258 1.06 -4.55 8.51
CA THR A 258 0.36 -3.45 7.82
C THR A 258 1.22 -2.19 7.75
N LEU A 259 1.77 -1.76 8.90
CA LEU A 259 2.66 -0.60 8.96
C LEU A 259 3.96 -0.81 8.17
N GLN A 260 4.53 -2.02 8.23
CA GLN A 260 5.73 -2.36 7.49
C GLN A 260 5.52 -2.32 5.97
N LEU A 261 4.37 -2.76 5.47
CA LEU A 261 4.03 -2.71 4.04
C LEU A 261 3.96 -1.25 3.55
N ILE A 262 3.26 -0.38 4.28
CA ILE A 262 3.15 1.04 3.94
C ILE A 262 4.53 1.72 3.97
N SER A 263 5.30 1.49 5.06
CA SER A 263 6.65 2.05 5.20
C SER A 263 7.60 1.59 4.10
N ARG A 264 7.54 0.31 3.72
CA ARG A 264 8.36 -0.26 2.65
C ARG A 264 8.03 0.37 1.30
N TYR A 265 6.75 0.54 0.99
CA TYR A 265 6.30 1.22 -0.22
C TYR A 265 6.75 2.68 -0.26
N THR A 266 6.62 3.44 0.83
CA THR A 266 7.11 4.82 0.91
C THR A 266 8.62 4.91 0.67
N SER A 267 9.38 3.96 1.24
CA SER A 267 10.82 3.87 1.04
C SER A 267 11.18 3.60 -0.43
N PHE A 268 10.43 2.70 -1.08
CA PHE A 268 10.55 2.44 -2.52
C PHE A 268 10.26 3.70 -3.36
N LEU A 269 9.16 4.41 -3.09
CA LEU A 269 8.84 5.65 -3.81
C LEU A 269 9.96 6.70 -3.64
N THR A 270 10.49 6.84 -2.42
CA THR A 270 11.58 7.76 -2.14
C THR A 270 12.85 7.38 -2.91
N GLU A 271 13.21 6.09 -2.94
CA GLU A 271 14.35 5.59 -3.72
C GLU A 271 14.17 5.87 -5.22
N VAL A 272 12.98 5.60 -5.76
CA VAL A 272 12.70 5.82 -7.18
C VAL A 272 12.76 7.32 -7.54
N LEU A 273 12.19 8.18 -6.70
CA LEU A 273 12.16 9.62 -6.96
C LEU A 273 13.54 10.30 -6.78
N THR A 274 14.41 9.76 -5.92
CA THR A 274 15.74 10.33 -5.64
C THR A 274 16.84 9.78 -6.54
N LYS A 275 16.62 8.66 -7.24
CA LYS A 275 17.56 8.16 -8.25
C LYS A 275 17.72 9.18 -9.38
N THR A 276 18.88 9.81 -9.44
CA THR A 276 19.30 10.65 -10.55
C THR A 276 19.94 9.79 -11.65
N PRO A 277 19.64 10.02 -12.95
CA PRO A 277 20.40 9.39 -14.01
C PRO A 277 21.87 9.84 -13.90
N PRO A 278 22.85 8.95 -14.11
CA PRO A 278 24.25 9.35 -14.14
C PRO A 278 24.45 10.44 -15.21
N PRO A 279 25.27 11.47 -14.95
CA PRO A 279 25.56 12.48 -15.95
C PRO A 279 26.18 11.79 -17.16
N GLU A 280 25.56 11.97 -18.33
CA GLU A 280 26.14 11.56 -19.60
C GLU A 280 27.53 12.17 -19.71
N THR A 281 28.57 11.34 -19.55
CA THR A 281 29.93 11.75 -19.86
C THR A 281 30.00 11.88 -21.37
N SER A 282 30.15 13.11 -21.84
CA SER A 282 30.46 13.46 -23.21
C SER A 282 31.69 12.69 -23.69
N LYS A 283 31.47 11.57 -24.41
CA LYS A 283 32.51 11.01 -25.27
C LYS A 283 32.53 11.82 -26.55
N ASP A 284 33.19 12.97 -26.47
CA ASP A 284 33.90 13.54 -27.61
C ASP A 284 34.91 12.49 -28.09
N SER A 285 34.56 11.76 -29.16
CA SER A 285 35.53 10.99 -29.92
C SER A 285 35.73 11.69 -31.25
N ILE A 286 36.70 12.61 -31.24
CA ILE A 286 37.31 13.19 -32.43
C ILE A 286 37.82 12.04 -33.31
N ARG A 287 37.34 11.94 -34.56
CA ARG A 287 38.06 11.27 -35.64
C ARG A 287 37.91 12.07 -36.94
N PRO A 288 38.99 12.25 -37.72
CA PRO A 288 39.10 13.32 -38.70
C PRO A 288 38.42 12.99 -40.04
N LEU A 289 38.04 14.07 -40.75
CA LEU A 289 37.55 14.05 -42.14
C LEU A 289 38.48 13.28 -43.09
N PRO A 290 37.90 12.80 -44.21
CA PRO A 290 38.40 13.30 -45.48
C PRO A 290 37.29 13.89 -46.36
N SER A 291 37.67 14.98 -47.02
CA SER A 291 36.94 15.72 -48.04
C SER A 291 36.56 14.86 -49.26
N SER A 292 35.37 15.05 -49.83
CA SER A 292 35.17 15.48 -51.23
C SER A 292 33.69 15.55 -51.64
N ALA A 293 33.31 16.75 -52.07
CA ALA A 293 32.32 17.16 -53.09
C ALA A 293 31.08 16.29 -53.45
N SER A 294 29.91 16.95 -53.42
CA SER A 294 28.92 17.09 -54.54
C SER A 294 27.44 16.90 -54.12
N SER A 295 26.72 18.03 -54.09
CA SER A 295 25.36 18.29 -54.61
C SER A 295 24.13 17.40 -54.26
N THR A 296 23.09 18.13 -53.79
CA THR A 296 21.64 18.02 -54.10
C THR A 296 20.87 16.76 -53.67
N SER A 297 20.04 16.89 -52.64
CA SER A 297 18.57 16.99 -52.79
C SER A 297 17.86 16.87 -51.45
N SER A 298 16.89 17.74 -51.27
CA SER A 298 15.85 17.74 -50.25
C SER A 298 15.09 16.42 -50.20
N ARG A 299 14.94 15.87 -48.98
CA ARG A 299 13.78 15.07 -48.60
C ARG A 299 13.66 15.00 -47.08
N THR A 300 12.55 15.53 -46.62
CA THR A 300 11.98 15.49 -45.27
C THR A 300 11.95 14.07 -44.70
N SER A 301 12.73 13.82 -43.65
CA SER A 301 12.49 12.74 -42.71
C SER A 301 11.64 13.29 -41.56
N GLN A 302 10.43 12.77 -41.46
CA GLN A 302 9.64 12.79 -40.23
C GLN A 302 10.40 11.97 -39.19
N ASP A 303 11.09 12.65 -38.27
CA ASP A 303 11.51 12.03 -37.02
C ASP A 303 10.28 12.00 -36.12
N ALA A 304 9.56 10.87 -36.18
CA ALA A 304 8.66 10.48 -35.11
C ALA A 304 9.51 10.33 -33.84
N ASP A 305 9.18 11.16 -32.84
CA ASP A 305 9.73 11.20 -31.50
C ASP A 305 9.66 9.80 -30.87
N SER A 306 10.68 8.98 -31.15
CA SER A 306 10.87 7.71 -30.49
C SER A 306 11.54 8.02 -29.16
N GLU A 307 10.74 8.02 -28.08
CA GLU A 307 11.23 7.96 -26.71
C GLU A 307 11.96 6.63 -26.44
N THR A 308 13.04 6.36 -27.17
CA THR A 308 14.05 5.39 -26.76
C THR A 308 15.04 6.10 -25.85
N GLY A 309 14.54 6.59 -24.71
CA GLY A 309 15.36 7.03 -23.59
C GLY A 309 15.79 5.80 -22.77
N SER A 310 17.02 5.83 -22.27
CA SER A 310 17.58 4.86 -21.34
C SER A 310 16.56 4.40 -20.28
N PRO A 311 16.52 3.10 -19.89
CA PRO A 311 15.54 2.55 -18.94
C PRO A 311 15.53 3.18 -17.53
N ASN A 312 16.40 4.17 -17.28
CA ASN A 312 16.60 4.82 -15.99
C ASN A 312 15.98 6.23 -15.84
N VAL A 313 15.31 6.79 -16.86
CA VAL A 313 14.68 8.12 -16.73
C VAL A 313 13.18 7.95 -16.44
N LEU A 314 12.73 8.46 -15.28
CA LEU A 314 11.30 8.54 -14.95
C LEU A 314 10.57 9.44 -15.96
N SER A 315 9.65 8.85 -16.72
CA SER A 315 8.80 9.62 -17.64
C SER A 315 7.72 10.41 -16.89
N THR A 316 7.27 11.52 -17.49
CA THR A 316 6.16 12.35 -16.99
C THR A 316 4.94 11.50 -16.63
N LYS A 317 4.60 10.51 -17.46
CA LYS A 317 3.45 9.62 -17.23
C LYS A 317 3.58 8.82 -15.93
N LYS A 318 4.78 8.32 -15.62
CA LYS A 318 5.03 7.58 -14.37
C LYS A 318 4.91 8.49 -13.15
N LEU A 319 5.40 9.74 -13.24
CA LEU A 319 5.27 10.73 -12.16
C LEU A 319 3.79 11.10 -11.89
N VAL A 320 2.99 11.27 -12.95
CA VAL A 320 1.54 11.49 -12.85
C VAL A 320 0.86 10.32 -12.13
N PHE A 321 1.19 9.08 -12.50
CA PHE A 321 0.62 7.89 -11.87
C PHE A 321 1.01 7.76 -10.38
N ILE A 322 2.26 8.05 -10.02
CA ILE A 322 2.66 8.10 -8.61
C ILE A 322 1.82 9.12 -7.85
N ALA A 323 1.62 10.33 -8.39
CA ALA A 323 0.83 11.37 -7.74
C ALA A 323 -0.62 10.93 -7.51
N ALA A 324 -1.26 10.37 -8.54
CA ALA A 324 -2.63 9.88 -8.47
C ALA A 324 -2.80 8.77 -7.44
N ASP A 325 -1.89 7.79 -7.46
CA ASP A 325 -1.98 6.61 -6.62
C ASP A 325 -1.65 6.93 -5.15
N VAL A 326 -0.71 7.85 -4.90
CA VAL A 326 -0.43 8.36 -3.54
C VAL A 326 -1.61 9.13 -2.98
N ASP A 327 -2.21 10.06 -3.75
CA ASP A 327 -3.38 10.82 -3.31
C ASP A 327 -4.57 9.90 -3.00
N LYS A 328 -4.79 8.89 -3.84
CA LYS A 328 -5.81 7.87 -3.63
C LYS A 328 -5.56 7.06 -2.36
N LEU A 329 -4.32 6.57 -2.17
CA LEU A 329 -3.95 5.78 -1.00
C LEU A 329 -4.13 6.58 0.31
N GLN A 330 -3.82 7.88 0.29
CA GLN A 330 -4.10 8.79 1.41
C GLN A 330 -5.59 8.88 1.72
N GLY A 331 -6.43 8.98 0.68
CA GLY A 331 -7.88 8.97 0.82
C GLY A 331 -8.46 7.68 1.42
N GLN A 332 -7.75 6.56 1.32
CA GLN A 332 -8.19 5.25 1.83
C GLN A 332 -7.63 4.89 3.22
N ILE A 333 -6.80 5.73 3.83
CA ILE A 333 -6.34 5.53 5.22
C ILE A 333 -7.51 5.39 6.21
N PRO A 334 -8.62 6.15 6.10
CA PRO A 334 -9.80 5.95 6.95
C PRO A 334 -10.41 4.55 6.80
N ASP A 335 -10.50 4.01 5.58
CA ASP A 335 -11.04 2.68 5.32
C ASP A 335 -10.16 1.59 5.97
N ILE A 336 -8.83 1.75 5.90
CA ILE A 336 -7.89 0.88 6.61
C ILE A 336 -8.13 0.95 8.12
N SER A 337 -8.30 2.15 8.66
CA SER A 337 -8.57 2.36 10.09
C SER A 337 -9.85 1.66 10.53
N GLU A 338 -10.94 1.80 9.79
CA GLU A 338 -12.23 1.16 10.08
C GLU A 338 -12.10 -0.37 10.08
N MET A 339 -11.48 -0.94 9.04
CA MET A 339 -11.23 -2.38 8.91
C MET A 339 -10.46 -2.94 10.11
N ILE A 340 -9.40 -2.24 10.54
CA ILE A 340 -8.54 -2.64 11.66
C ILE A 340 -9.31 -2.52 12.98
N ASN A 341 -10.01 -1.41 13.18
CA ASN A 341 -10.76 -1.15 14.41
C ASN A 341 -11.84 -2.20 14.63
N ALA A 342 -12.58 -2.58 13.59
CA ALA A 342 -13.60 -3.62 13.67
C ALA A 342 -13.02 -4.98 14.15
N LYS A 343 -11.84 -5.37 13.65
CA LYS A 343 -11.17 -6.62 14.07
C LYS A 343 -10.59 -6.51 15.47
N LEU A 344 -10.01 -5.37 15.84
CA LEU A 344 -9.44 -5.14 17.18
C LEU A 344 -10.51 -5.02 18.28
N GLU A 345 -11.65 -4.42 17.98
CA GLU A 345 -12.79 -4.34 18.90
C GLU A 345 -13.29 -5.75 19.26
N SER A 346 -13.34 -6.66 18.28
CA SER A 346 -13.78 -8.04 18.48
C SER A 346 -12.93 -8.84 19.49
N ILE A 347 -11.69 -8.43 19.73
CA ILE A 347 -10.78 -9.04 20.72
C ILE A 347 -10.71 -8.27 22.03
N GLY A 348 -11.54 -7.23 22.21
CA GLY A 348 -11.61 -6.41 23.41
C GLY A 348 -10.50 -5.35 23.52
N PHE A 349 -9.87 -4.97 22.40
CA PHE A 349 -8.94 -3.84 22.38
C PHE A 349 -9.69 -2.52 22.61
N LYS A 350 -9.06 -1.58 23.32
CA LYS A 350 -9.71 -0.31 23.73
C LYS A 350 -8.97 0.95 23.31
N ASN A 351 -7.66 0.89 23.08
CA ASN A 351 -6.84 2.08 22.88
C ASN A 351 -6.68 2.42 21.39
N PHE A 352 -7.79 2.81 20.76
CA PHE A 352 -7.84 3.14 19.33
C PHE A 352 -7.07 4.42 18.96
N ALA A 353 -6.76 5.28 19.95
CA ALA A 353 -5.94 6.47 19.74
C ALA A 353 -4.56 6.12 19.17
N ILE A 354 -3.88 5.11 19.76
CA ILE A 354 -2.55 4.67 19.29
C ILE A 354 -2.60 4.14 17.84
N VAL A 355 -3.69 3.46 17.47
CA VAL A 355 -3.86 2.94 16.11
C VAL A 355 -4.02 4.09 15.12
N SER A 356 -4.85 5.08 15.47
CA SER A 356 -5.05 6.28 14.66
C SER A 356 -3.76 7.11 14.52
N GLU A 357 -3.00 7.30 15.61
CA GLU A 357 -1.73 8.01 15.60
C GLU A 357 -0.70 7.33 14.68
N ALA A 358 -0.55 6.00 14.77
CA ALA A 358 0.38 5.26 13.92
C ALA A 358 -0.04 5.24 12.44
N LEU A 359 -1.35 5.24 12.13
CA LEU A 359 -1.82 5.42 10.76
C LEU A 359 -1.57 6.85 10.26
N GLN A 360 -1.70 7.85 11.13
CA GLN A 360 -1.39 9.23 10.80
C GLN A 360 0.11 9.40 10.49
N ASP A 361 0.99 8.77 11.26
CA ASP A 361 2.43 8.73 10.98
C ASP A 361 2.74 8.06 9.63
N SER A 362 2.02 6.98 9.31
CA SER A 362 2.14 6.29 8.02
C SER A 362 1.67 7.18 6.86
N SER A 363 0.57 7.92 7.06
CA SER A 363 0.08 8.91 6.10
C SER A 363 1.06 10.07 5.91
N ALA A 364 1.65 10.58 6.99
CA ALA A 364 2.65 11.63 6.94
C ALA A 364 3.92 11.18 6.21
N SER A 365 4.36 9.94 6.46
CA SER A 365 5.46 9.31 5.74
C SER A 365 5.15 9.18 4.25
N LEU A 366 3.95 8.75 3.88
CA LEU A 366 3.53 8.70 2.48
C LEU A 366 3.53 10.11 1.83
N SER A 367 3.04 11.13 2.54
CA SER A 367 3.09 12.53 2.08
C SER A 367 4.50 13.08 1.91
N SER A 368 5.51 12.53 2.60
CA SER A 368 6.87 13.07 2.54
C SER A 368 7.54 12.93 1.18
N CYS A 369 7.03 12.07 0.29
CA CYS A 369 7.52 11.94 -1.07
C CYS A 369 6.96 13.00 -2.04
N ILE A 370 5.85 13.65 -1.70
CA ILE A 370 5.14 14.62 -2.56
C ILE A 370 6.03 15.82 -2.95
N PRO A 371 6.79 16.47 -2.04
CA PRO A 371 7.66 17.58 -2.41
C PRO A 371 8.74 17.17 -3.43
N THR A 372 9.35 16.00 -3.24
CA THR A 372 10.36 15.45 -4.17
C THR A 372 9.73 15.12 -5.52
N LEU A 373 8.55 14.51 -5.53
CA LEU A 373 7.78 14.23 -6.74
C LEU A 373 7.49 15.51 -7.53
N ASN A 374 6.97 16.54 -6.86
CA ASN A 374 6.66 17.83 -7.46
C ASN A 374 7.91 18.49 -8.04
N SER A 375 9.01 18.52 -7.30
CA SER A 375 10.29 19.06 -7.76
C SER A 375 10.83 18.33 -9.00
N ARG A 376 10.75 17.00 -9.04
CA ARG A 376 11.18 16.21 -10.20
C ARG A 376 10.29 16.44 -11.42
N MET A 377 8.98 16.53 -11.21
CA MET A 377 8.03 16.84 -12.27
C MET A 377 8.31 18.21 -12.89
N THR A 378 8.39 19.26 -12.06
CA THR A 378 8.63 20.62 -12.53
C THR A 378 10.00 20.76 -13.16
N GLN A 379 11.05 20.14 -12.59
CA GLN A 379 12.38 20.11 -13.19
C GLN A 379 12.34 19.49 -14.60
N HIS A 380 11.70 18.33 -14.77
CA HIS A 380 11.64 17.62 -16.04
C HIS A 380 10.91 18.44 -17.12
N LEU A 381 9.77 19.04 -16.77
CA LEU A 381 9.00 19.89 -17.68
C LEU A 381 9.79 21.16 -18.05
N THR A 382 10.36 21.84 -17.05
CA THR A 382 11.18 23.04 -17.20
C THR A 382 12.37 22.79 -18.13
N GLU A 383 13.11 21.69 -17.93
CA GLU A 383 14.25 21.33 -18.79
C GLU A 383 13.84 21.08 -20.25
N ARG A 384 12.69 20.44 -20.48
CA ARG A 384 12.17 20.18 -21.84
C ARG A 384 11.72 21.48 -22.52
N SER A 385 11.00 22.35 -21.82
CA SER A 385 10.52 23.63 -22.36
C SER A 385 11.67 24.61 -22.66
N ILE A 386 12.66 24.73 -21.77
CA ILE A 386 13.75 25.72 -21.94
C ILE A 386 14.67 25.40 -23.11
N ARG A 387 14.84 24.13 -23.48
CA ARG A 387 15.60 23.75 -24.68
C ARG A 387 15.10 24.47 -25.93
N PHE A 388 13.80 24.70 -26.03
CA PHE A 388 13.19 25.44 -27.14
C PHE A 388 13.21 26.95 -26.90
N LEU A 389 12.98 27.42 -25.67
CA LEU A 389 12.99 28.86 -25.35
C LEU A 389 14.34 29.53 -25.62
N LYS A 390 15.45 28.78 -25.51
CA LYS A 390 16.79 29.28 -25.87
C LYS A 390 16.90 29.70 -27.34
N ASN A 391 16.06 29.17 -28.24
CA ASN A 391 16.05 29.56 -29.66
C ASN A 391 15.67 31.02 -29.89
N ALA A 392 15.16 31.72 -28.87
CA ALA A 392 14.98 33.17 -28.93
C ALA A 392 16.28 33.93 -29.22
N SER A 393 17.45 33.39 -28.84
CA SER A 393 18.76 33.98 -29.19
C SER A 393 19.01 34.02 -30.70
N GLU A 394 18.35 33.17 -31.47
CA GLU A 394 18.51 33.07 -32.93
C GLU A 394 17.57 34.01 -33.69
N VAL A 395 16.56 34.60 -33.02
CA VAL A 395 15.60 35.53 -33.65
C VAL A 395 16.31 36.68 -34.39
N PRO A 396 17.35 37.34 -33.84
CA PRO A 396 18.10 38.35 -34.59
C PRO A 396 18.67 37.86 -35.92
N ARG A 397 19.13 36.61 -35.99
CA ARG A 397 19.71 36.04 -37.23
C ARG A 397 18.64 35.80 -38.30
N LEU A 398 17.39 35.58 -37.89
CA LEU A 398 16.28 35.34 -38.81
C LEU A 398 15.85 36.59 -39.59
N TYR A 399 16.07 37.79 -39.04
CA TYR A 399 15.63 39.05 -39.65
C TYR A 399 16.78 39.86 -40.24
N ARG A 400 17.98 39.79 -39.65
CA ARG A 400 19.14 40.55 -40.14
C ARG A 400 19.53 40.11 -41.55
N ARG A 401 19.37 41.01 -42.53
CA ARG A 401 19.84 40.82 -43.93
C ARG A 401 19.18 39.65 -44.67
N THR A 402 18.00 39.21 -44.24
CA THR A 402 17.28 38.08 -44.85
C THR A 402 16.08 38.51 -45.71
N ASN A 403 15.78 39.82 -45.80
CA ASN A 403 14.59 40.39 -46.46
C ASN A 403 13.26 39.73 -46.02
N LYS A 404 13.22 39.14 -44.82
CA LYS A 404 12.04 38.47 -44.29
C LYS A 404 10.91 39.48 -44.03
N GLU A 405 9.67 39.04 -44.27
CA GLU A 405 8.46 39.83 -44.02
C GLU A 405 8.29 40.20 -42.55
N VAL A 406 7.44 41.19 -42.27
CA VAL A 406 7.14 41.64 -40.91
C VAL A 406 6.39 40.51 -40.17
N PRO A 407 6.79 40.17 -38.94
CA PRO A 407 6.14 39.11 -38.19
C PRO A 407 4.70 39.46 -37.81
N THR A 408 3.80 38.49 -37.96
CA THR A 408 2.37 38.59 -37.64
C THR A 408 1.89 37.53 -36.65
N ARG A 409 2.77 36.59 -36.29
CA ARG A 409 2.48 35.44 -35.45
C ARG A 409 3.71 35.08 -34.63
N ALA A 410 3.48 34.44 -33.49
CA ALA A 410 4.54 33.95 -32.62
C ALA A 410 5.44 32.94 -33.35
N SER A 411 6.67 32.84 -32.87
CA SER A 411 7.71 31.96 -33.37
C SER A 411 7.36 30.49 -33.10
N ALA A 412 7.68 29.61 -34.05
CA ALA A 412 7.40 28.18 -33.93
C ALA A 412 8.09 27.51 -32.72
N TYR A 413 9.21 28.06 -32.23
CA TYR A 413 9.87 27.53 -31.04
C TYR A 413 9.01 27.70 -29.77
N MET A 414 8.12 28.69 -29.72
CA MET A 414 7.25 28.92 -28.56
C MET A 414 6.20 27.82 -28.44
N GLU A 415 5.60 27.40 -29.56
CA GLU A 415 4.69 26.26 -29.59
C GLU A 415 5.37 24.98 -29.08
N ASN A 416 6.58 24.70 -29.57
CA ASN A 416 7.36 23.54 -29.14
C ASN A 416 7.76 23.62 -27.67
N ALA A 417 8.00 24.82 -27.14
CA ALA A 417 8.32 25.03 -25.73
C ALA A 417 7.13 24.73 -24.81
N LEU A 418 5.91 25.02 -25.26
CA LEU A 418 4.67 24.85 -24.49
C LEU A 418 4.02 23.48 -24.68
N GLN A 419 4.34 22.77 -25.76
CA GLN A 419 3.83 21.43 -26.05
C GLN A 419 3.93 20.45 -24.87
N PRO A 420 5.03 20.36 -24.09
CA PRO A 420 5.10 19.47 -22.93
C PRO A 420 4.07 19.79 -21.85
N LEU A 421 3.71 21.06 -21.68
CA LEU A 421 2.73 21.53 -20.69
C LEU A 421 1.30 21.22 -21.15
N HIS A 422 1.01 21.44 -22.43
CA HIS A 422 -0.27 21.05 -23.03
C HIS A 422 -0.48 19.53 -22.98
N GLN A 423 0.58 18.75 -23.24
CA GLN A 423 0.52 17.30 -23.14
C GLN A 423 0.25 16.84 -21.70
N LEU A 424 0.92 17.43 -20.71
CA LEU A 424 0.66 17.16 -19.29
C LEU A 424 -0.81 17.40 -18.92
N VAL A 425 -1.35 18.57 -19.29
CA VAL A 425 -2.75 18.93 -19.01
C VAL A 425 -3.70 17.91 -19.63
N THR A 426 -3.42 17.49 -20.87
CA THR A 426 -4.27 16.56 -21.61
C THR A 426 -4.23 15.16 -21.01
N ASP A 427 -3.03 14.63 -20.76
CA ASP A 427 -2.82 13.26 -20.28
C ASP A 427 -3.18 13.07 -18.81
N SER A 428 -3.04 14.13 -18.01
CA SER A 428 -3.32 14.08 -16.56
C SER A 428 -4.78 14.40 -16.23
N LYS A 429 -5.55 14.87 -17.22
CA LYS A 429 -6.96 15.24 -17.03
C LYS A 429 -7.75 14.03 -16.56
N LYS A 430 -8.39 14.14 -15.38
CA LYS A 430 -9.14 13.06 -14.68
C LYS A 430 -8.28 11.98 -14.01
N VAL A 431 -6.95 12.02 -14.14
CA VAL A 431 -6.04 11.10 -13.45
C VAL A 431 -5.60 11.68 -12.11
N VAL A 432 -5.28 12.97 -12.10
CA VAL A 432 -4.84 13.72 -10.91
C VAL A 432 -5.80 14.89 -10.68
N LYS A 433 -5.92 15.33 -9.41
CA LYS A 433 -6.67 16.54 -9.05
C LYS A 433 -6.15 17.77 -9.80
N ASP A 434 -7.06 18.62 -10.26
CA ASP A 434 -6.72 19.83 -11.01
C ASP A 434 -5.76 20.75 -10.23
N SER A 435 -5.88 20.82 -8.90
CA SER A 435 -4.98 21.62 -8.06
C SER A 435 -3.51 21.20 -8.15
N ILE A 436 -3.21 19.91 -8.30
CA ILE A 436 -1.83 19.41 -8.43
C ILE A 436 -1.28 19.78 -9.81
N ILE A 437 -2.10 19.64 -10.86
CA ILE A 437 -1.72 20.01 -12.23
C ILE A 437 -1.42 21.51 -12.30
N GLN A 438 -2.30 22.34 -11.73
CA GLN A 438 -2.13 23.79 -11.70
C GLN A 438 -0.86 24.21 -10.96
N GLU A 439 -0.53 23.54 -9.85
CA GLU A 439 0.72 23.81 -9.11
C GLU A 439 1.97 23.45 -9.93
N TRP A 440 1.98 22.28 -10.60
CA TRP A 440 3.09 21.90 -11.48
C TRP A 440 3.27 22.89 -12.63
N LEU A 441 2.18 23.31 -13.26
CA LEU A 441 2.22 24.30 -14.33
C LEU A 441 2.73 25.65 -13.82
N ARG A 442 2.19 26.15 -12.71
CA ARG A 442 2.57 27.44 -12.12
C ARG A 442 4.06 27.52 -11.82
N VAL A 443 4.62 26.50 -11.17
CA VAL A 443 6.06 26.44 -10.85
C VAL A 443 6.91 26.32 -12.12
N THR A 444 6.52 25.44 -13.04
CA THR A 444 7.25 25.23 -14.30
C THR A 444 7.28 26.49 -15.17
N LEU A 445 6.12 27.14 -15.33
CA LEU A 445 5.98 28.38 -16.09
C LEU A 445 6.75 29.52 -15.44
N SER A 446 6.76 29.60 -14.11
CA SER A 446 7.55 30.59 -13.35
C SER A 446 9.05 30.45 -13.64
N ASP A 447 9.59 29.24 -13.55
CA ASP A 447 11.01 28.95 -13.84
C ASP A 447 11.37 29.19 -15.31
N CYS A 448 10.49 28.79 -16.23
CA CYS A 448 10.67 29.01 -17.65
C CYS A 448 10.66 30.51 -17.99
N THR A 449 9.70 31.26 -17.44
CA THR A 449 9.53 32.70 -17.66
C THR A 449 10.73 33.47 -17.14
N HIS A 450 11.26 33.13 -15.97
CA HIS A 450 12.46 33.75 -15.43
C HIS A 450 13.67 33.59 -16.36
N ARG A 451 13.96 32.36 -16.81
CA ARG A 451 15.10 32.10 -17.72
C ARG A 451 14.88 32.67 -19.12
N TYR A 452 13.63 32.72 -19.56
CA TYR A 452 13.26 33.35 -20.82
C TYR A 452 13.42 34.87 -20.77
N PHE A 453 13.09 35.50 -19.64
CA PHE A 453 13.35 36.90 -19.39
C PHE A 453 14.83 37.24 -19.50
N GLU A 454 15.72 36.46 -18.87
CA GLU A 454 17.17 36.65 -18.99
C GLU A 454 17.61 36.56 -20.47
N THR A 455 17.12 35.56 -21.19
CA THR A 455 17.44 35.35 -22.62
C THR A 455 16.97 36.53 -23.48
N ILE A 456 15.73 37.00 -23.28
CA ILE A 456 15.17 38.15 -24.02
C ILE A 456 15.92 39.43 -23.68
N SER A 457 16.23 39.67 -22.40
CA SER A 457 16.98 40.83 -21.96
C SER A 457 18.36 40.90 -22.64
N ASP A 458 19.08 39.77 -22.69
CA ASP A 458 20.36 39.67 -23.39
C ASP A 458 20.24 39.96 -24.89
N VAL A 459 19.22 39.39 -25.55
CA VAL A 459 18.95 39.62 -26.97
C VAL A 459 18.63 41.09 -27.25
N LEU A 460 17.74 41.70 -26.48
CA LEU A 460 17.35 43.10 -26.64
C LEU A 460 18.53 44.04 -26.36
N SER A 461 19.35 43.75 -25.35
CA SER A 461 20.56 44.54 -25.06
C SER A 461 21.57 44.46 -26.21
N SER A 462 21.73 43.30 -26.83
CA SER A 462 22.60 43.08 -27.99
C SER A 462 22.08 43.82 -29.23
N VAL A 463 20.77 43.76 -29.49
CA VAL A 463 20.11 44.51 -30.56
C VAL A 463 20.32 46.01 -30.38
N ARG A 464 20.07 46.55 -29.18
CA ARG A 464 20.27 47.97 -28.86
C ARG A 464 21.71 48.43 -29.06
N LYS A 465 22.70 47.69 -28.54
CA LYS A 465 24.13 48.01 -28.72
C LYS A 465 24.51 48.03 -30.20
N MET A 466 24.02 47.07 -30.98
CA MET A 466 24.31 47.01 -32.42
C MET A 466 23.64 48.15 -33.18
N GLU A 467 22.39 48.47 -32.86
CA GLU A 467 21.65 49.58 -33.43
C GLU A 467 22.34 50.93 -33.17
N GLU A 468 22.80 51.18 -31.94
CA GLU A 468 23.58 52.36 -31.57
C GLU A 468 24.91 52.43 -32.34
N SER A 469 25.59 51.29 -32.52
CA SER A 469 26.83 51.23 -33.32
C SER A 469 26.59 51.58 -34.79
N LEU A 470 25.47 51.13 -35.37
CA LEU A 470 25.06 51.44 -36.74
C LEU A 470 24.66 52.91 -36.88
N LYS A 471 23.95 53.48 -35.89
CA LYS A 471 23.62 54.91 -35.84
C LYS A 471 24.90 55.77 -35.80
N ARG A 472 25.87 55.43 -34.96
CA ARG A 472 27.19 56.11 -34.90
C ARG A 472 27.96 56.00 -36.21
N LEU A 473 27.98 54.82 -36.83
CA LEU A 473 28.66 54.59 -38.12
C LEU A 473 27.99 55.38 -39.27
N LYS A 474 26.65 55.43 -39.30
CA LYS A 474 25.90 56.26 -40.26
C LYS A 474 26.15 57.75 -40.04
N GLN A 475 26.20 58.21 -38.79
CA GLN A 475 26.54 59.60 -38.46
C GLN A 475 27.98 59.97 -38.86
N ALA A 476 28.94 59.06 -38.65
CA ALA A 476 30.34 59.23 -39.08
C ALA A 476 30.53 59.19 -40.61
N ARG A 477 29.62 58.57 -41.36
CA ARG A 477 29.60 58.60 -42.84
C ARG A 477 28.86 59.80 -43.43
N LYS A 478 27.91 60.40 -42.69
CA LYS A 478 27.16 61.59 -43.13
C LYS A 478 28.03 62.84 -43.30
N THR A 479 29.28 62.85 -42.82
CA THR A 479 30.25 63.94 -43.01
C THR A 479 30.91 63.97 -44.39
N THR A 480 30.59 63.07 -45.34
CA THR A 480 31.28 63.06 -46.66
C THR A 480 30.39 62.83 -47.89
N THR A 481 29.05 62.81 -47.79
CA THR A 481 28.24 62.76 -49.03
C THR A 481 26.81 63.22 -48.82
N THR A 482 26.40 64.23 -49.58
CA THR A 482 25.01 64.61 -49.82
C THR A 482 24.40 63.65 -50.84
N ASN A 483 23.34 62.92 -50.49
CA ASN A 483 22.04 62.94 -51.19
C ASN A 483 21.09 61.76 -50.94
N THR A 484 19.82 62.08 -51.23
CA THR A 484 18.63 61.27 -51.57
C THR A 484 17.89 60.55 -50.43
N ILE A 485 16.79 61.20 -50.03
CA ILE A 485 15.71 60.67 -49.19
C ILE A 485 14.82 59.81 -50.10
N GLY A 486 14.84 58.49 -49.90
CA GLY A 486 13.85 57.56 -50.43
C GLY A 486 12.78 57.30 -49.37
N ILE A 487 11.53 57.63 -49.67
CA ILE A 487 10.40 57.73 -48.71
C ILE A 487 9.76 56.37 -48.33
N ASN A 488 10.19 55.23 -48.88
CA ASN A 488 9.57 53.93 -48.57
C ASN A 488 10.55 52.94 -47.93
N ALA A 489 11.18 53.32 -46.83
CA ALA A 489 11.91 52.37 -46.00
C ALA A 489 10.92 51.64 -45.09
N GLY A 490 10.64 50.36 -45.39
CA GLY A 490 9.88 49.49 -44.50
C GLY A 490 10.53 49.36 -43.12
N PRO A 491 9.85 48.72 -42.14
CA PRO A 491 10.34 48.60 -40.77
C PRO A 491 11.74 48.00 -40.72
N SER A 492 12.61 48.59 -39.90
CA SER A 492 14.00 48.14 -39.70
C SER A 492 14.04 46.68 -39.23
N ASP A 493 15.11 45.97 -39.58
CA ASP A 493 15.35 44.60 -39.08
C ASP A 493 15.30 44.55 -37.55
N ASP A 494 15.81 45.58 -36.86
CA ASP A 494 15.75 45.70 -35.39
C ASP A 494 14.32 45.90 -34.86
N SER A 495 13.47 46.65 -35.60
CA SER A 495 12.05 46.80 -35.29
C SER A 495 11.29 45.46 -35.46
N LYS A 496 11.62 44.68 -36.49
CA LYS A 496 11.02 43.35 -36.70
C LYS A 496 11.42 42.36 -35.60
N ILE A 497 12.66 42.43 -35.11
CA ILE A 497 13.13 41.59 -34.00
C ILE A 497 12.36 41.91 -32.71
N ARG A 498 12.25 43.19 -32.34
CA ARG A 498 11.50 43.64 -31.15
C ARG A 498 10.02 43.23 -31.25
N LEU A 499 9.42 43.40 -32.43
CA LEU A 499 8.04 42.97 -32.69
C LEU A 499 7.84 41.45 -32.56
N GLN A 500 8.76 40.64 -33.11
CA GLN A 500 8.67 39.18 -32.96
C GLN A 500 8.71 38.75 -31.49
N LEU A 501 9.64 39.31 -30.70
CA LEU A 501 9.75 38.99 -29.29
C LEU A 501 8.50 39.41 -28.49
N ALA A 502 7.89 40.56 -28.83
CA ALA A 502 6.62 40.96 -28.24
C ALA A 502 5.49 39.98 -28.56
N LEU A 503 5.35 39.56 -29.84
CA LEU A 503 4.37 38.55 -30.25
C LEU A 503 4.59 37.20 -29.56
N ASP A 504 5.85 36.80 -29.34
CA ASP A 504 6.18 35.55 -28.66
C ASP A 504 5.75 35.58 -27.18
N VAL A 505 5.93 36.71 -26.48
CA VAL A 505 5.53 36.89 -25.08
C VAL A 505 4.02 37.08 -24.92
N GLU A 506 3.37 37.82 -25.82
CA GLU A 506 1.91 37.94 -25.86
C GLU A 506 1.26 36.56 -26.03
N TYR A 507 1.80 35.75 -26.95
CA TYR A 507 1.34 34.37 -27.13
C TYR A 507 1.56 33.49 -25.90
N LEU A 508 2.69 33.63 -25.20
CA LEU A 508 2.92 32.93 -23.94
C LEU A 508 1.82 33.26 -22.92
N GLY A 509 1.44 34.54 -22.78
CA GLY A 509 0.35 34.98 -21.91
C GLY A 509 -0.99 34.33 -22.26
N GLU A 510 -1.36 34.34 -23.54
CA GLU A 510 -2.60 33.69 -24.00
C GLU A 510 -2.62 32.18 -23.69
N GLN A 511 -1.48 31.50 -23.80
CA GLN A 511 -1.40 30.07 -23.51
C GLN A 511 -1.46 29.76 -22.02
N ILE A 512 -0.89 30.61 -21.16
CA ILE A 512 -1.03 30.51 -19.70
C ILE A 512 -2.52 30.56 -19.31
N GLU A 513 -3.27 31.50 -19.88
CA GLU A 513 -4.72 31.61 -19.66
C GLU A 513 -5.48 30.37 -20.16
N LYS A 514 -5.14 29.85 -21.35
CA LYS A 514 -5.75 28.62 -21.89
C LYS A 514 -5.47 27.38 -21.03
N MET A 515 -4.36 27.35 -20.31
CA MET A 515 -4.05 26.29 -19.34
C MET A 515 -4.80 26.45 -18.00
N GLY A 516 -5.56 27.52 -17.82
CA GLY A 516 -6.39 27.78 -16.64
C GLY A 516 -5.67 28.54 -15.52
N LEU A 517 -4.51 29.14 -15.80
CA LEU A 517 -3.76 29.99 -14.86
C LEU A 517 -3.96 31.46 -15.19
N GLN A 518 -3.75 32.34 -14.21
CA GLN A 518 -3.67 33.77 -14.48
C GLN A 518 -2.21 34.17 -14.75
N PRO A 519 -1.92 35.01 -15.75
CA PRO A 519 -0.57 35.50 -16.00
C PRO A 519 0.04 36.23 -14.79
N SER A 520 -0.79 36.80 -13.91
CA SER A 520 -0.36 37.42 -12.65
C SER A 520 0.24 36.44 -11.64
N ASP A 521 -0.10 35.15 -11.75
CA ASP A 521 0.36 34.12 -10.81
C ASP A 521 1.74 33.56 -11.20
N ILE A 522 2.23 33.93 -12.39
CA ILE A 522 3.51 33.50 -12.94
C ILE A 522 4.58 34.53 -12.63
N THR A 523 5.62 34.12 -11.90
CA THR A 523 6.70 35.04 -11.53
C THR A 523 7.43 35.56 -12.76
N MET A 524 7.78 36.85 -12.76
CA MET A 524 8.47 37.56 -13.86
C MET A 524 7.69 37.72 -15.16
N PHE A 525 6.45 37.24 -15.27
CA PHE A 525 5.68 37.40 -16.50
C PHE A 525 5.33 38.88 -16.77
N SER A 526 4.87 39.62 -15.76
CA SER A 526 4.59 41.06 -15.90
C SER A 526 5.82 41.84 -16.32
N SER A 527 6.97 41.62 -15.66
CA SER A 527 8.23 42.27 -16.01
C SER A 527 8.72 41.90 -17.41
N LEU A 528 8.48 40.67 -17.86
CA LEU A 528 8.79 40.25 -19.22
C LEU A 528 7.92 40.95 -20.25
N LEU A 529 6.62 41.06 -19.97
CA LEU A 529 5.67 41.74 -20.83
C LEU A 529 6.01 43.24 -20.95
N GLU A 530 6.32 43.90 -19.84
CA GLU A 530 6.77 45.30 -19.81
C GLU A 530 8.05 45.48 -20.64
N LEU A 531 9.06 44.61 -20.47
CA LEU A 531 10.32 44.67 -21.20
C LEU A 531 10.14 44.63 -22.72
N VAL A 532 9.28 43.73 -23.22
CA VAL A 532 9.04 43.62 -24.67
C VAL A 532 8.14 44.73 -25.21
N GLN A 533 7.20 45.24 -24.40
CA GLN A 533 6.36 46.38 -24.76
C GLN A 533 7.19 47.66 -24.89
N GLU A 534 8.04 47.97 -23.91
CA GLU A 534 8.97 49.10 -23.99
C GLU A 534 9.87 48.99 -25.23
N ALA A 535 10.38 47.79 -25.50
CA ALA A 535 11.22 47.54 -26.67
C ALA A 535 10.46 47.76 -27.99
N ARG A 536 9.18 47.36 -28.05
CA ARG A 536 8.29 47.54 -29.21
C ARG A 536 7.94 49.01 -29.43
N ASP A 537 7.66 49.77 -28.36
CA ASP A 537 7.30 51.19 -28.46
C ASP A 537 8.48 52.05 -28.91
N LEU A 538 9.69 51.72 -28.47
CA LEU A 538 10.91 52.33 -29.01
C LEU A 538 11.04 52.14 -30.54
N ALA A 539 10.53 51.04 -31.09
CA ALA A 539 10.56 50.79 -32.53
C ALA A 539 9.47 51.55 -33.31
N SER A 540 8.33 51.87 -32.69
CA SER A 540 7.23 52.60 -33.33
C SER A 540 7.53 54.11 -33.40
N VAL A 541 8.08 54.68 -32.32
CA VAL A 541 8.48 56.10 -32.25
C VAL A 541 9.53 56.44 -33.32
N GLU A 542 10.47 55.53 -33.59
CA GLU A 542 11.52 55.74 -34.60
C GLU A 542 11.02 55.64 -36.05
N GLN A 543 9.93 54.91 -36.30
CA GLN A 543 9.28 54.86 -37.62
C GLN A 543 8.42 56.10 -37.90
N THR A 544 7.84 56.70 -36.86
CA THR A 544 7.07 57.95 -36.98
C THR A 544 7.93 59.22 -36.98
N GLY A 545 9.17 59.14 -36.48
CA GLY A 545 10.09 60.27 -36.32
C GLY A 545 11.19 60.39 -37.38
N SER A 546 11.11 59.65 -38.50
CA SER A 546 12.08 59.70 -39.61
C SER A 546 11.57 60.50 -40.80
#